data_AF-A0A932JWE3-F1
#
_entry.id   AF-A0A932JWE3-F1
#
_cell.length_a   1.000
_cell.length_b   1.000
_cell.length_c   1.000
_cell.angle_alpha   90.00
_cell.angle_beta   90.00
_cell.angle_gamma   90.00
#
_symmetry.space_group_name_H-M   'P 1'
#
loop_
_entity.id
_entity.type
_entity.pdbx_description
1 polymer ?
#
loop_
_entity_poly.entity_id
_entity_poly.type
_entity_poly.pdbx_seq_one_letter_code
_entity_poly.pdbx_strand_id
1 'polypeptide(L)'
;MLNLLAAMPIWLTFAVLFFLCIGILPLGRRYFEGFPYNIALSNAYGDVALIVCVMIGVTVLQREGAPEWLRRNQLAIGWASVAVGVLDATVIASGIWRNTLTDTYHNLVVVSLLVYLVPLTALPVVFVSGAFYERAAFLFFGLVFAATFAYDWRTGRLQQTKWLRGNRRVTQV
;
A
#
# COMPACT_ATOMS: atom_id res chain seq x y z
N MET A 1 15.76 -5.27 -4.15
CA MET A 1 14.71 -4.23 -4.29
C MET A 1 15.30 -2.83 -4.42
N LEU A 2 16.15 -2.37 -3.49
CA LEU A 2 16.72 -1.01 -3.50
C LEU A 2 17.51 -0.66 -4.78
N ASN A 3 18.34 -1.58 -5.29
CA ASN A 3 19.07 -1.35 -6.54
C ASN A 3 18.14 -1.21 -7.76
N LEU A 4 16.99 -1.91 -7.73
CA LEU A 4 15.97 -1.81 -8.77
C LEU A 4 15.27 -0.44 -8.71
N LEU A 5 14.88 -0.01 -7.51
CA LEU A 5 14.24 1.30 -7.27
C LEU A 5 15.18 2.46 -7.61
N ALA A 6 16.47 2.33 -7.32
CA ALA A 6 17.47 3.34 -7.66
C ALA A 6 17.75 3.42 -9.17
N ALA A 7 17.62 2.31 -9.91
CA ALA A 7 17.90 2.26 -11.34
C ALA A 7 16.69 2.57 -12.23
N MET A 8 15.46 2.38 -11.73
CA MET A 8 14.25 2.57 -12.52
C MET A 8 13.82 4.05 -12.62
N PRO A 9 13.32 4.50 -13.79
CA PRO A 9 12.66 5.79 -13.91
C PRO A 9 11.49 5.92 -12.93
N ILE A 10 11.38 7.07 -12.26
CA ILE A 10 10.34 7.33 -11.24
C ILE A 10 8.93 7.09 -11.80
N TRP A 11 8.65 7.53 -13.03
CA TRP A 11 7.35 7.34 -13.68
C TRP A 11 7.00 5.85 -13.89
N LEU A 12 8.01 5.01 -14.14
CA LEU A 12 7.82 3.57 -14.33
C LEU A 12 7.51 2.90 -12.99
N THR A 13 8.22 3.29 -11.93
CA THR A 13 7.93 2.82 -10.57
C THR A 13 6.51 3.20 -10.16
N PHE A 14 6.08 4.44 -10.45
CA PHE A 14 4.70 4.88 -10.22
C PHE A 14 3.70 4.02 -10.98
N ALA A 15 3.91 3.82 -12.29
CA ALA A 15 2.98 3.04 -13.12
C ALA A 15 2.84 1.60 -12.61
N VAL A 16 3.95 0.92 -12.32
CA VAL A 16 3.95 -0.44 -11.79
C VAL A 16 3.20 -0.53 -10.47
N LEU A 17 3.51 0.36 -9.51
CA LEU A 17 2.82 0.36 -8.21
C LEU A 17 1.34 0.72 -8.35
N PHE A 18 0.99 1.67 -9.22
CA PHE A 18 -0.40 2.05 -9.44
C PHE A 18 -1.24 0.88 -9.98
N PHE A 19 -0.76 0.20 -11.02
CA PHE A 19 -1.47 -0.95 -11.57
C PHE A 19 -1.54 -2.13 -10.60
N LEU A 20 -0.46 -2.38 -9.86
CA LEU A 20 -0.38 -3.49 -8.91
C LEU A 20 -1.23 -3.24 -7.66
N CYS A 21 -1.20 -2.04 -7.09
CA CYS A 21 -1.92 -1.74 -5.86
C CYS A 21 -3.40 -1.40 -6.11
N ILE A 22 -3.71 -0.70 -7.20
CA ILE A 22 -5.03 -0.07 -7.41
C ILE A 22 -5.70 -0.61 -8.68
N GLY A 23 -4.99 -0.61 -9.81
CA GLY A 23 -5.56 -0.92 -11.12
C GLY A 23 -6.10 -2.35 -11.24
N ILE A 24 -5.44 -3.31 -10.59
CA ILE A 24 -5.83 -4.72 -10.65
C ILE A 24 -7.05 -5.05 -9.78
N LEU A 25 -7.38 -4.25 -8.75
CA LEU A 25 -8.45 -4.58 -7.81
C LEU A 25 -9.85 -4.60 -8.46
N PRO A 26 -10.27 -3.58 -9.25
CA PRO A 26 -11.56 -3.63 -9.93
C PRO A 26 -11.64 -4.76 -10.96
N LEU A 27 -10.51 -5.09 -11.60
CA LEU A 27 -10.43 -6.20 -12.55
C LEU A 27 -10.60 -7.54 -11.83
N GLY A 28 -9.84 -7.78 -10.76
CA GLY A 28 -9.93 -8.98 -9.93
C GLY A 28 -11.35 -9.18 -9.42
N ARG A 29 -11.97 -8.14 -8.85
CA ARG A 29 -13.37 -8.19 -8.38
C ARG A 29 -14.36 -8.48 -9.49
N ARG A 30 -14.17 -7.91 -10.69
CA ARG A 30 -15.03 -8.23 -11.84
C ARG A 30 -14.94 -9.70 -12.24
N TYR A 31 -13.72 -10.27 -12.28
CA TYR A 31 -13.52 -11.67 -12.70
C TYR A 31 -13.94 -12.68 -11.64
N PHE A 32 -13.62 -12.45 -10.37
CA PHE A 32 -13.85 -13.42 -9.29
C PHE A 32 -15.19 -13.23 -8.57
N GLU A 33 -15.76 -12.02 -8.61
CA GLU A 33 -16.91 -11.64 -7.78
C GLU A 33 -18.07 -11.07 -8.61
N GLY A 34 -17.90 -10.97 -9.93
CA GLY A 34 -18.93 -10.58 -10.89
C GLY A 34 -19.21 -9.09 -10.98
N PHE A 35 -18.67 -8.26 -10.09
CA PHE A 35 -18.89 -6.81 -10.08
C PHE A 35 -17.62 -6.03 -9.76
N PRO A 36 -17.22 -5.03 -10.59
CA PRO A 36 -16.06 -4.20 -10.30
C PRO A 36 -16.40 -3.18 -9.20
N TYR A 37 -15.65 -3.18 -8.10
CA TYR A 37 -15.79 -2.15 -7.07
C TYR A 37 -14.44 -1.79 -6.44
N ASN A 38 -14.29 -0.53 -6.00
CA ASN A 38 -13.24 -0.08 -5.09
C ASN A 38 -13.75 1.14 -4.32
N ILE A 39 -14.33 0.90 -3.15
CA ILE A 39 -15.15 1.90 -2.43
C ILE A 39 -14.39 2.49 -1.25
N ALA A 40 -13.42 1.76 -0.73
CA ALA A 40 -12.52 2.26 0.31
C ALA A 40 -11.71 3.43 -0.27
N LEU A 41 -11.87 4.60 0.34
CA LEU A 41 -11.08 5.79 0.01
C LEU A 41 -9.60 5.55 0.32
N SER A 42 -9.28 4.73 1.32
CA SER A 42 -7.92 4.30 1.63
C SER A 42 -7.31 3.54 0.46
N ASN A 43 -8.04 2.66 -0.20
CA ASN A 43 -7.51 1.92 -1.37
C ASN A 43 -7.50 2.79 -2.64
N ALA A 44 -8.47 3.69 -2.82
CA ALA A 44 -8.55 4.51 -4.03
C ALA A 44 -7.59 5.70 -4.02
N TYR A 45 -7.45 6.37 -2.88
CA TYR A 45 -6.66 7.61 -2.73
C TYR A 45 -5.52 7.46 -1.72
N GLY A 46 -5.73 6.70 -0.65
CA GLY A 46 -4.69 6.42 0.34
C GLY A 46 -3.51 5.65 -0.28
N ASP A 47 -3.77 4.61 -1.08
CA ASP A 47 -2.71 3.85 -1.76
C ASP A 47 -1.96 4.75 -2.75
N VAL A 48 -2.63 5.69 -3.43
CA VAL A 48 -1.96 6.70 -4.28
C VAL A 48 -1.04 7.58 -3.43
N ALA A 49 -1.53 8.07 -2.29
CA ALA A 49 -0.73 8.87 -1.37
C ALA A 49 0.51 8.10 -0.88
N LEU A 50 0.37 6.81 -0.55
CA LEU A 50 1.48 5.95 -0.18
C LEU A 50 2.46 5.73 -1.34
N ILE A 51 1.99 5.53 -2.57
CA ILE A 51 2.84 5.44 -3.76
C ILE A 51 3.64 6.74 -3.95
N VAL A 52 3.01 7.90 -3.74
CA VAL A 52 3.72 9.20 -3.79
C VAL A 52 4.79 9.28 -2.70
N CYS A 53 4.52 8.80 -1.48
CA CYS A 53 5.56 8.66 -0.44
C CYS A 53 6.74 7.79 -0.91
N VAL A 54 6.47 6.68 -1.61
CA VAL A 54 7.52 5.86 -2.21
C VAL A 54 8.30 6.67 -3.25
N MET A 55 7.63 7.44 -4.12
CA MET A 55 8.30 8.25 -5.15
C MET A 55 9.21 9.32 -4.54
N ILE A 56 8.79 9.95 -3.45
CA ILE A 56 9.63 10.89 -2.68
C ILE A 56 10.86 10.15 -2.16
N GLY A 57 10.68 8.97 -1.55
CA GLY A 57 11.78 8.14 -1.08
C GLY A 57 12.75 7.71 -2.18
N VAL A 58 12.22 7.33 -3.35
CA VAL A 58 13.03 6.99 -4.54
C VAL A 58 13.83 8.19 -5.03
N THR A 59 13.23 9.38 -5.03
CA THR A 59 13.94 10.61 -5.44
C THR A 59 15.13 10.90 -4.52
N VAL A 60 14.94 10.80 -3.20
CA VAL A 60 16.02 10.96 -2.23
C VAL A 60 17.07 9.85 -2.40
N LEU A 61 16.63 8.61 -2.59
CA LEU A 61 17.50 7.45 -2.79
C LEU A 61 18.38 7.58 -4.04
N GLN A 62 17.82 8.09 -5.14
CA GLN A 62 18.56 8.30 -6.40
C GLN A 62 19.57 9.44 -6.28
N ARG A 63 19.28 10.46 -5.47
CA ARG A 63 20.17 11.61 -5.24
C ARG A 63 21.30 11.28 -4.27
N GLU A 64 20.98 10.70 -3.12
CA GLU A 64 21.91 10.55 -1.98
C GLU A 64 22.48 9.12 -1.86
N GLY A 65 21.88 8.16 -2.58
CA GLY A 65 22.16 6.75 -2.41
C GLY A 65 21.46 6.14 -1.19
N ALA A 66 21.56 4.80 -1.08
CA ALA A 66 21.02 4.08 0.08
C ALA A 66 21.95 4.22 1.29
N PRO A 67 21.43 4.59 2.48
CA PRO A 67 22.21 4.55 3.72
C PRO A 67 22.85 3.18 3.94
N GLU A 68 24.06 3.12 4.51
CA GLU A 68 24.79 1.86 4.68
C GLU A 68 24.01 0.82 5.49
N TRP A 69 23.35 1.24 6.57
CA TRP A 69 22.55 0.35 7.40
C TRP A 69 21.38 -0.27 6.61
N LEU A 70 20.78 0.47 5.68
CA LEU A 70 19.69 0.00 4.83
C LEU A 70 20.21 -1.01 3.80
N ARG A 71 21.42 -0.78 3.27
CA ARG A 71 22.10 -1.72 2.37
C ARG A 71 22.49 -3.02 3.07
N ARG A 72 22.99 -2.96 4.31
CA ARG A 72 23.40 -4.14 5.08
C ARG A 72 22.21 -4.98 5.53
N ASN A 73 21.07 -4.36 5.83
CA ASN A 73 19.91 -5.03 6.41
C ASN A 73 18.80 -5.39 5.41
N GLN A 74 19.08 -5.39 4.09
CA GLN A 74 18.04 -5.63 3.06
C GLN A 74 17.28 -6.94 3.25
N LEU A 75 17.99 -8.01 3.63
CA LEU A 75 17.37 -9.32 3.89
C LEU A 75 16.47 -9.28 5.12
N ALA A 76 16.92 -8.66 6.21
CA ALA A 76 16.12 -8.52 7.44
C ALA A 76 14.84 -7.69 7.18
N ILE A 77 14.95 -6.62 6.41
CA ILE A 77 13.80 -5.78 6.01
C ILE A 77 12.85 -6.56 5.10
N GLY A 78 13.40 -7.39 4.19
CA GLY A 78 12.61 -8.31 3.38
C GLY A 78 11.81 -9.29 4.25
N TRP A 79 12.47 -9.93 5.22
CA TRP A 79 11.79 -10.83 6.15
C TRP A 79 10.77 -10.13 7.04
N ALA A 80 11.02 -8.89 7.46
CA ALA A 80 10.04 -8.09 8.21
C ALA A 80 8.76 -7.86 7.38
N SER A 81 8.88 -7.60 6.09
CA SER A 81 7.70 -7.46 5.21
C SER A 81 6.93 -8.76 5.02
N VAL A 82 7.65 -9.89 4.91
CA VAL A 82 7.02 -11.21 4.87
C VAL A 82 6.29 -11.49 6.19
N ALA A 83 6.91 -11.16 7.34
CA ALA A 83 6.30 -11.34 8.65
C ALA A 83 5.02 -10.50 8.81
N VAL A 84 5.02 -9.26 8.32
CA VAL A 84 3.80 -8.42 8.30
C VAL A 84 2.71 -9.06 7.42
N GLY A 85 3.08 -9.55 6.23
CA GLY A 85 2.13 -10.26 5.36
C GLY A 85 1.56 -11.52 5.99
N VAL A 86 2.37 -12.29 6.72
CA VAL A 86 1.93 -13.48 7.46
C VAL A 86 1.02 -13.08 8.63
N LEU A 87 1.36 -12.04 9.39
CA LEU A 87 0.51 -11.55 10.47
C LEU A 87 -0.86 -11.11 9.93
N ASP A 88 -0.89 -10.36 8.84
CA ASP A 88 -2.15 -9.96 8.21
C ASP A 88 -2.94 -11.18 7.70
N ALA A 89 -2.26 -12.15 7.09
CA ALA A 89 -2.86 -13.44 6.70
C ALA A 89 -3.51 -14.18 7.87
N THR A 90 -2.86 -14.20 9.04
CA THR A 90 -3.39 -14.86 10.24
C THR A 90 -4.62 -14.13 10.79
N VAL A 91 -4.64 -12.80 10.76
CA VAL A 91 -5.81 -12.00 11.14
C VAL A 91 -6.99 -12.26 10.21
N ILE A 92 -6.75 -12.43 8.91
CA ILE A 92 -7.78 -12.81 7.94
C ILE A 92 -8.27 -14.23 8.21
N ALA A 93 -7.35 -15.19 8.38
CA ALA A 93 -7.67 -16.60 8.62
C ALA A 93 -8.45 -16.83 9.93
N SER A 94 -8.31 -15.93 10.92
CA SER A 94 -9.08 -15.97 12.16
C SER A 94 -10.58 -15.67 12.00
N GLY A 95 -11.03 -15.31 10.79
CA GLY A 95 -12.45 -15.11 10.47
C GLY A 95 -13.02 -13.76 10.93
N ILE A 96 -12.18 -12.89 11.51
CA ILE A 96 -12.56 -11.52 11.89
C ILE A 96 -12.97 -10.70 10.64
N TRP A 97 -12.39 -11.04 9.48
CA TRP A 97 -12.67 -10.40 8.19
C TRP A 97 -13.08 -11.46 7.16
N ARG A 98 -14.30 -11.38 6.62
CA ARG A 98 -14.71 -12.18 5.46
C ARG A 98 -14.10 -11.53 4.22
N ASN A 99 -13.06 -12.15 3.67
CA ASN A 99 -12.35 -11.63 2.50
C ASN A 99 -12.73 -12.40 1.23
N THR A 100 -12.84 -11.65 0.14
CA THR A 100 -12.87 -12.23 -1.21
C THR A 100 -11.44 -12.58 -1.66
N LEU A 101 -11.28 -13.29 -2.78
CA LEU A 101 -9.95 -13.57 -3.34
C LEU A 101 -9.16 -12.28 -3.61
N THR A 102 -9.85 -11.23 -4.07
CA THR A 102 -9.23 -9.93 -4.35
C THR A 102 -8.81 -9.21 -3.06
N ASP A 103 -9.60 -9.34 -1.99
CA ASP A 103 -9.24 -8.78 -0.68
C ASP A 103 -8.03 -9.53 -0.09
N THR A 104 -7.95 -10.85 -0.27
CA THR A 104 -6.77 -11.65 0.10
C THR A 104 -5.53 -11.23 -0.68
N TYR A 105 -5.65 -10.96 -1.99
CA TYR A 105 -4.56 -10.41 -2.79
C TYR A 105 -4.09 -9.05 -2.28
N HIS A 106 -5.02 -8.12 -2.03
CA HIS A 106 -4.67 -6.78 -1.54
C HIS A 106 -3.93 -6.87 -0.20
N ASN A 107 -4.43 -7.67 0.73
CA ASN A 107 -3.81 -7.84 2.04
C ASN A 107 -2.43 -8.53 1.97
N LEU A 108 -2.31 -9.67 1.29
CA LEU A 108 -1.05 -10.42 1.25
C LEU A 108 0.04 -9.73 0.43
N VAL A 109 -0.35 -9.09 -0.68
CA VAL A 109 0.61 -8.55 -1.66
C VAL A 109 0.73 -7.05 -1.51
N VAL A 110 -0.38 -6.31 -1.59
CA VAL A 110 -0.36 -4.84 -1.64
C VAL A 110 0.03 -4.25 -0.28
N VAL A 111 -0.58 -4.69 0.82
CA VAL A 111 -0.24 -4.18 2.16
C VAL A 111 1.20 -4.52 2.51
N SER A 112 1.64 -5.78 2.34
CA SER A 112 3.02 -6.19 2.58
C SER A 112 4.03 -5.36 1.77
N LEU A 113 3.73 -5.11 0.48
CA LEU A 113 4.57 -4.31 -0.39
C LEU A 113 4.64 -2.85 0.06
N LEU A 114 3.50 -2.23 0.38
CA LEU A 114 3.45 -0.84 0.84
C LEU A 114 4.11 -0.68 2.22
N VAL A 115 4.02 -1.67 3.11
CA VAL A 115 4.74 -1.68 4.39
C VAL A 115 6.25 -1.80 4.17
N TYR A 116 6.69 -2.65 3.23
CA TYR A 116 8.12 -2.70 2.87
C TYR A 116 8.61 -1.35 2.31
N LEU A 117 7.86 -0.78 1.36
CA LEU A 117 8.32 0.39 0.60
C LEU A 117 8.21 1.69 1.41
N VAL A 118 7.15 1.88 2.18
CA VAL A 118 6.89 3.17 2.85
C VAL A 118 7.57 3.25 4.22
N PRO A 119 7.08 2.59 5.29
CA PRO A 119 7.66 2.76 6.62
C PRO A 119 9.05 2.12 6.76
N LEU A 120 9.34 1.01 6.08
CA LEU A 120 10.63 0.31 6.24
C LEU A 120 11.74 0.85 5.33
N THR A 121 11.40 1.51 4.23
CA THR A 121 12.39 1.99 3.24
C THR A 121 12.32 3.49 3.03
N ALA A 122 11.22 4.02 2.50
CA ALA A 122 11.12 5.42 2.12
C ALA A 122 11.18 6.36 3.32
N LEU A 123 10.49 6.04 4.42
CA LEU A 123 10.49 6.87 5.63
C LEU A 123 11.92 7.05 6.19
N PRO A 124 12.70 5.98 6.45
CA PRO A 124 14.08 6.17 6.91
C PRO A 124 14.96 6.94 5.92
N VAL A 125 14.83 6.68 4.60
CA VAL A 125 15.61 7.38 3.57
C VAL A 125 15.30 8.89 3.57
N VAL A 126 14.02 9.26 3.60
CA VAL A 126 13.58 10.67 3.55
C VAL A 126 13.95 11.41 4.83
N PHE A 127 13.85 10.78 6.00
CA PHE A 127 14.13 11.46 7.27
C PHE A 127 15.63 11.54 7.60
N VAL A 128 16.45 10.62 7.09
CA VAL A 128 17.91 10.68 7.24
C VAL A 128 18.54 11.61 6.21
N SER A 129 18.16 11.47 4.93
CA SER A 129 18.87 12.10 3.81
C SER A 129 18.04 13.10 3.00
N GLY A 130 16.73 13.17 3.26
CA GLY A 130 15.84 14.08 2.52
C GLY A 130 15.90 15.52 3.02
N ALA A 131 15.56 16.45 2.14
CA ALA A 131 15.38 17.87 2.43
C ALA A 131 14.08 18.12 3.22
N PHE A 132 13.97 19.33 3.80
CA PHE A 132 12.80 19.70 4.61
C PHE A 132 11.47 19.57 3.85
N TYR A 133 11.42 20.04 2.60
CA TYR A 133 10.19 19.97 1.79
C TYR A 133 9.80 18.52 1.44
N GLU A 134 10.78 17.62 1.28
CA GLU A 134 10.53 16.20 1.02
C GLU A 134 9.93 15.52 2.26
N ARG A 135 10.46 15.83 3.45
CA ARG A 135 9.92 15.35 4.74
C ARG A 135 8.51 15.87 4.98
N ALA A 136 8.28 17.16 4.72
CA ALA A 136 6.96 17.79 4.87
C ALA A 136 5.93 17.16 3.91
N ALA A 137 6.29 17.00 2.63
CA ALA A 137 5.44 16.34 1.65
C ALA A 137 5.16 14.88 2.02
N PHE A 138 6.18 14.14 2.45
CA PHE A 138 6.03 12.75 2.91
C PHE A 138 5.05 12.63 4.08
N LEU A 139 5.16 13.51 5.08
CA LEU A 139 4.23 13.55 6.20
C LEU A 139 2.82 13.91 5.76
N PHE A 140 2.67 14.89 4.87
CA PHE A 140 1.36 15.28 4.35
C PHE A 140 0.65 14.12 3.66
N PHE A 141 1.31 13.41 2.75
CA PHE A 141 0.71 12.25 2.08
C PHE A 141 0.47 11.07 3.04
N GLY A 142 1.37 10.85 4.01
CA GLY A 142 1.14 9.88 5.09
C GLY A 142 -0.11 10.20 5.92
N LEU A 143 -0.36 11.49 6.21
CA LEU A 143 -1.57 11.95 6.90
C LEU A 143 -2.83 11.78 6.03
N VAL A 144 -2.74 12.01 4.72
CA VAL A 144 -3.86 11.72 3.80
C VAL A 144 -4.24 10.25 3.83
N PHE A 145 -3.26 9.34 3.82
CA PHE A 145 -3.51 7.91 4.01
C PHE A 145 -4.16 7.63 5.38
N ALA A 146 -3.58 8.14 6.48
CA ALA A 146 -4.11 7.91 7.82
C ALA A 146 -5.57 8.42 7.97
N ALA A 147 -5.88 9.59 7.39
CA ALA A 147 -7.22 10.17 7.42
C ALA A 147 -8.23 9.34 6.62
N THR A 148 -7.87 8.92 5.41
CA THR A 148 -8.74 8.06 4.56
C THR A 148 -8.96 6.69 5.18
N PHE A 149 -7.91 6.07 5.73
CA PHE A 149 -8.03 4.81 6.47
C PHE A 149 -8.91 4.93 7.71
N ALA A 150 -8.72 5.97 8.52
CA ALA A 150 -9.56 6.21 9.71
C ALA A 150 -11.02 6.46 9.34
N TYR A 151 -11.27 7.17 8.24
CA TYR A 151 -12.62 7.37 7.72
C TYR A 151 -13.27 6.05 7.27
N ASP A 152 -12.54 5.21 6.53
CA ASP A 152 -13.07 3.92 6.07
C ASP A 152 -13.28 2.94 7.21
N TRP A 153 -12.42 2.96 8.23
CA TRP A 153 -12.61 2.22 9.47
C TRP A 153 -13.92 2.62 10.16
N ARG A 154 -14.14 3.93 10.36
CA ARG A 154 -15.34 4.46 11.01
C ARG A 154 -16.62 4.20 10.22
N THR A 155 -16.54 4.22 8.89
CA THR A 155 -17.71 4.01 8.02
C THR A 155 -17.94 2.55 7.65
N GLY A 156 -17.08 1.63 8.11
CA GLY A 156 -17.14 0.19 7.80
C GLY A 156 -16.78 -0.15 6.35
N ARG A 157 -16.22 0.80 5.59
CA ARG A 157 -15.85 0.63 4.17
C ARG A 157 -14.66 -0.31 3.98
N LEU A 158 -13.87 -0.56 5.02
CA LEU A 158 -12.81 -1.58 4.96
C LEU A 158 -13.37 -2.98 4.68
N GLN A 159 -14.59 -3.28 5.13
CA GLN A 159 -15.33 -4.49 4.75
C GLN A 159 -16.21 -4.19 3.53
N GLN A 160 -15.58 -3.95 2.38
CA GLN A 160 -16.25 -3.41 1.18
C GLN A 160 -17.50 -4.21 0.78
N THR A 161 -17.43 -5.54 0.79
CA THR A 161 -18.56 -6.42 0.45
C THR A 161 -19.71 -6.30 1.45
N LYS A 162 -19.42 -6.23 2.75
CA LYS A 162 -20.43 -6.04 3.81
C LYS A 162 -21.09 -4.67 3.68
N TRP A 163 -20.29 -3.63 3.41
CA TRP A 163 -20.77 -2.28 3.21
C TRP A 163 -21.69 -2.17 1.98
N LEU A 164 -21.33 -2.82 0.87
CA LEU A 164 -22.13 -2.89 -0.36
C LEU A 164 -23.49 -3.57 -0.15
N ARG A 165 -23.50 -4.71 0.56
CA ARG A 165 -24.74 -5.43 0.91
C ARG A 165 -25.62 -4.61 1.85
N GLY A 166 -25.03 -3.97 2.86
CA GLY A 166 -25.74 -3.13 3.82
C GLY A 166 -26.39 -1.89 3.19
N ASN A 167 -25.76 -1.32 2.17
CA ASN A 167 -26.26 -0.13 1.48
C ASN A 167 -27.07 -0.41 0.20
N ARG A 168 -27.57 -1.65 0.02
CA ARG A 168 -28.38 -2.09 -1.13
C ARG A 168 -27.79 -1.74 -2.51
N ARG A 169 -26.46 -1.62 -2.61
CA ARG A 169 -25.79 -1.36 -3.90
C ARG A 169 -25.44 -2.65 -4.65
N VAL A 170 -25.58 -3.80 -4.00
CA VAL A 170 -25.47 -5.13 -4.62
C VAL A 170 -26.58 -6.01 -4.05
N THR A 171 -27.64 -6.23 -4.81
CA THR A 171 -28.64 -7.27 -4.56
C THR A 171 -28.18 -8.56 -5.22
N GLN A 172 -27.74 -9.51 -4.39
CA GLN A 172 -27.46 -10.91 -4.72
C GLN A 172 -26.27 -11.20 -5.67
N VAL A 173 -25.27 -11.87 -5.12
CA VAL A 173 -24.59 -13.00 -5.77
C VAL A 173 -24.71 -14.17 -4.80
#